data_AF-A0AA39M4T5-F1
#
_entry.id   AF-A0AA39M4T5-F1
#
_cell.length_a   1.000
_cell.length_b   1.000
_cell.length_c   1.000
_cell.angle_alpha   90.00
_cell.angle_beta   90.00
_cell.angle_gamma   90.00
#
_symmetry.space_group_name_H-M   'P 1'
#
loop_
_entity.id
_entity.type
_entity.pdbx_description
1 polymer ?
#
loop_
_entity_poly.entity_id
_entity_poly.type
_entity_poly.pdbx_seq_one_letter_code
_entity_poly.pdbx_strand_id
1 'polypeptide(L)'
;MQPANGPNWCDMTKAELLSNDFGSDWVDCISQWHEFEGMLTTNSNSQFHSRGRPKKLSSWLSSQSHLPFKSKNWDPEEIGVFGNEMEAWWNQAQLKWQQTAKELLGDQYSSDLSTFRKGGWSGISTFLFGLQLWRVLQPDSDAWTEIVHDITMCLSVSPKGARSRGLEDEEPVVRMS
;
A
#
# COMPACT_ATOMS: atom_id res chain seq x y z
N MET A 1 5.70 -6.67 -25.73
CA MET A 1 5.92 -5.21 -25.84
C MET A 1 5.10 -4.55 -24.75
N GLN A 2 5.73 -3.96 -23.74
CA GLN A 2 5.08 -3.03 -22.81
C GLN A 2 5.83 -1.70 -22.92
N PRO A 3 5.15 -0.58 -23.18
CA PRO A 3 5.82 0.71 -23.28
C PRO A 3 6.31 1.14 -21.89
N ALA A 4 7.46 1.81 -21.90
CA ALA A 4 8.10 2.40 -20.75
C ALA A 4 7.14 3.34 -19.99
N ASN A 5 7.05 3.09 -18.69
CA ASN A 5 6.36 3.92 -17.70
C ASN A 5 6.90 5.36 -17.75
N GLY A 6 6.11 6.27 -18.29
CA GLY A 6 6.27 7.69 -18.01
C GLY A 6 5.78 8.03 -16.59
N PRO A 7 6.11 9.23 -16.07
CA PRO A 7 5.69 9.73 -14.74
C PRO A 7 4.16 9.79 -14.49
N ASN A 8 3.32 9.37 -15.45
CA ASN A 8 1.87 9.53 -15.42
C ASN A 8 1.12 8.37 -14.74
N TRP A 9 1.71 7.16 -14.63
CA TRP A 9 0.95 6.00 -14.14
C TRP A 9 0.53 6.14 -12.66
N CYS A 10 1.40 6.69 -11.81
CA CYS A 10 1.15 6.84 -10.38
C CYS A 10 0.05 7.89 -10.14
N ASP A 11 0.10 9.00 -10.86
CA ASP A 11 -0.92 10.05 -10.83
C ASP A 11 -2.27 9.56 -11.38
N MET A 12 -2.27 8.77 -12.47
CA MET A 12 -3.48 8.13 -12.99
C MET A 12 -4.10 7.17 -11.95
N THR A 13 -3.28 6.32 -11.33
CA THR A 13 -3.75 5.41 -10.29
C THR A 13 -4.30 6.16 -9.08
N LYS A 14 -3.64 7.25 -8.65
CA LYS A 14 -4.17 8.13 -7.60
C LYS A 14 -5.54 8.69 -7.98
N ALA A 15 -5.68 9.25 -9.17
CA ALA A 15 -6.94 9.80 -9.65
C ALA A 15 -8.06 8.75 -9.70
N GLU A 16 -7.73 7.51 -10.07
CA GLU A 16 -8.69 6.41 -10.13
C GLU A 16 -9.12 5.94 -8.72
N LEU A 17 -8.18 5.78 -7.80
CA LEU A 17 -8.47 5.42 -6.40
C LEU A 17 -9.29 6.50 -5.68
N LEU A 18 -9.13 7.76 -6.07
CA LEU A 18 -9.89 8.91 -5.55
C LEU A 18 -11.17 9.23 -6.34
N SER A 19 -11.49 8.43 -7.38
CA SER A 19 -12.73 8.64 -8.16
C SER A 19 -14.00 8.42 -7.35
N ASN A 20 -13.89 7.69 -6.23
CA ASN A 20 -14.96 7.47 -5.27
C ASN A 20 -14.63 8.20 -3.97
N ASP A 21 -15.61 8.90 -3.42
CA ASP A 21 -15.47 9.57 -2.13
C ASP A 21 -15.77 8.58 -1.00
N PHE A 22 -14.71 8.13 -0.33
CA PHE A 22 -14.80 7.26 0.84
C PHE A 22 -14.39 7.97 2.15
N GLY A 23 -14.36 9.31 2.14
CA GLY A 23 -13.99 10.11 3.30
C GLY A 23 -12.49 10.42 3.43
N SER A 24 -12.14 11.20 4.44
CA SER A 24 -10.79 11.75 4.67
C SER A 24 -9.73 10.67 4.86
N ASP A 25 -10.04 9.61 5.60
CA ASP A 25 -9.06 8.57 5.95
C ASP A 25 -8.57 7.83 4.71
N TRP A 26 -9.45 7.64 3.72
CA TRP A 26 -9.08 7.09 2.42
C TRP A 26 -8.20 8.05 1.63
N VAL A 27 -8.56 9.34 1.58
CA VAL A 27 -7.78 10.37 0.88
C VAL A 27 -6.37 10.47 1.47
N ASP A 28 -6.25 10.41 2.79
CA ASP A 28 -4.98 10.42 3.51
C ASP A 28 -4.16 9.17 3.18
N CYS A 29 -4.77 7.99 3.26
CA CYS A 29 -4.13 6.72 2.87
C CYS A 29 -3.56 6.75 1.45
N ILE A 30 -4.35 7.20 0.47
CA ILE A 30 -3.92 7.31 -0.93
C ILE A 30 -2.82 8.37 -1.10
N SER A 31 -2.86 9.45 -0.34
CA SER A 31 -1.82 10.49 -0.39
C SER A 31 -0.49 9.97 0.17
N GLN A 32 -0.51 9.27 1.31
CA GLN A 32 0.67 8.62 1.88
C GLN A 32 1.25 7.56 0.94
N TRP A 33 0.39 6.77 0.29
CA TRP A 33 0.83 5.80 -0.73
C TRP A 33 1.51 6.48 -1.92
N HIS A 34 0.92 7.56 -2.43
CA HIS A 34 1.46 8.29 -3.57
C HIS A 34 2.84 8.91 -3.25
N GLU A 35 2.99 9.49 -2.06
CA GLU A 35 4.30 9.98 -1.59
C GLU A 35 5.30 8.84 -1.45
N PHE A 36 4.90 7.71 -0.86
CA PHE A 36 5.74 6.52 -0.69
C PHE A 36 6.24 5.99 -2.05
N GLU A 37 5.38 5.88 -3.06
CA GLU A 37 5.75 5.49 -4.43
C GLU A 37 6.73 6.47 -5.07
N GLY A 38 6.53 7.78 -4.84
CA GLY A 38 7.43 8.83 -5.32
C GLY A 38 8.85 8.73 -4.72
N MET A 39 9.00 8.15 -3.52
CA MET A 39 10.30 7.94 -2.88
C MET A 39 11.04 6.69 -3.39
N LEU A 40 10.36 5.76 -4.06
CA LEU A 40 10.97 4.52 -4.53
C LEU A 40 11.65 4.71 -5.88
N THR A 41 12.99 4.67 -5.87
CA THR A 41 13.75 4.49 -7.12
C THR A 41 13.40 3.11 -7.69
N THR A 42 12.92 3.07 -8.93
CA THR A 42 12.21 1.99 -9.66
C THR A 42 12.92 0.62 -9.82
N ASN A 43 13.87 0.24 -8.97
CA ASN A 43 14.80 -0.85 -9.21
C ASN A 43 14.75 -2.03 -8.21
N SER A 44 13.62 -2.30 -7.55
CA SER A 44 13.48 -3.52 -6.74
C SER A 44 12.72 -4.63 -7.49
N ASN A 45 13.37 -5.78 -7.67
CA ASN A 45 12.80 -7.00 -8.27
C ASN A 45 11.86 -7.78 -7.33
N SER A 46 11.58 -7.30 -6.12
CA SER A 46 10.63 -7.93 -5.20
C SER A 46 9.20 -7.78 -5.71
N GLN A 47 8.38 -8.82 -5.57
CA GLN A 47 6.96 -8.79 -5.90
C GLN A 47 6.15 -8.63 -4.61
N PHE A 48 5.16 -7.73 -4.58
CA PHE A 48 4.16 -7.75 -3.51
C PHE A 48 3.50 -9.13 -3.50
N HIS A 49 3.24 -9.67 -2.31
CA HIS A 49 2.82 -11.05 -2.11
C HIS A 49 1.65 -11.42 -3.02
N SER A 50 1.95 -12.06 -4.16
CA SER A 50 0.94 -12.50 -5.13
C SER A 50 0.20 -13.74 -4.63
N ARG A 51 0.83 -14.48 -3.71
CA ARG A 51 0.20 -15.53 -2.92
C ARG A 51 -0.76 -14.88 -1.92
N GLY A 52 -2.01 -15.33 -1.92
CA GLY A 52 -3.06 -14.81 -1.05
C GLY A 52 -3.97 -13.76 -1.72
N ARG A 53 -3.61 -13.24 -2.90
CA ARG A 53 -4.48 -12.31 -3.62
C ARG A 53 -5.84 -12.95 -3.93
N PRO A 54 -6.97 -12.29 -3.57
CA PRO A 54 -8.30 -12.77 -3.92
C PRO A 54 -8.41 -13.06 -5.42
N LYS A 55 -8.97 -14.22 -5.77
CA LYS A 55 -9.13 -14.61 -7.18
C LYS A 55 -10.09 -13.66 -7.89
N LYS A 56 -11.17 -13.26 -7.21
CA LYS A 56 -12.15 -12.30 -7.76
C LYS A 56 -11.52 -10.95 -8.06
N LEU A 57 -10.57 -10.47 -7.24
CA LEU A 57 -9.82 -9.26 -7.53
C LEU A 57 -9.00 -9.41 -8.81
N SER A 58 -8.33 -10.55 -8.99
CA SER A 58 -7.56 -10.83 -10.21
C SER A 58 -8.43 -10.79 -11.46
N SER A 59 -9.60 -11.43 -11.40
CA SER A 59 -10.58 -11.43 -12.49
C SER A 59 -11.13 -10.03 -12.76
N TRP A 60 -11.43 -9.27 -11.70
CA TRP A 60 -11.93 -7.90 -11.82
C TRP A 60 -10.90 -6.96 -12.45
N LEU A 61 -9.64 -7.01 -12.00
CA LEU A 61 -8.54 -6.23 -12.59
C LEU A 61 -8.23 -6.63 -14.04
N SER A 62 -8.51 -7.87 -14.43
CA SER A 62 -8.31 -8.35 -15.80
C SER A 62 -9.51 -8.04 -16.71
N SER A 63 -10.65 -7.66 -16.13
CA SER A 63 -11.83 -7.27 -16.90
C SER A 63 -11.58 -5.91 -17.53
N GLN A 64 -11.83 -5.79 -18.84
CA GLN A 64 -11.70 -4.52 -19.59
C GLN A 64 -12.60 -3.38 -19.07
N SER A 65 -13.53 -3.68 -18.15
CA SER A 65 -14.44 -2.72 -17.54
C SER A 65 -14.12 -2.53 -16.06
N HIS A 66 -13.00 -1.87 -15.75
CA HIS A 66 -12.76 -1.36 -14.39
C HIS A 66 -13.91 -0.45 -13.93
N LEU A 67 -14.72 0.07 -14.86
CA LEU A 67 -15.96 0.80 -14.60
C LEU A 67 -17.07 0.56 -15.64
N PRO A 68 -18.34 0.87 -15.28
CA PRO A 68 -18.80 1.04 -13.91
C PRO A 68 -19.08 -0.33 -13.29
N PHE A 69 -18.50 -0.54 -12.12
CA PHE A 69 -18.72 -1.71 -11.28
C PHE A 69 -20.23 -1.98 -11.11
N LYS A 70 -20.70 -3.18 -11.44
CA LYS A 70 -22.09 -3.60 -11.24
C LYS A 70 -22.17 -4.48 -10.00
N SER A 71 -22.50 -3.88 -8.84
CA SER A 71 -22.70 -4.64 -7.59
C SER A 71 -23.77 -5.72 -7.71
N LYS A 72 -24.68 -5.60 -8.69
CA LYS A 72 -25.76 -6.56 -8.99
C LYS A 72 -25.33 -8.01 -9.26
N ASN A 73 -24.04 -8.27 -9.45
CA ASN A 73 -23.52 -9.62 -9.72
C ASN A 73 -22.85 -10.29 -8.50
N TRP A 74 -22.92 -9.67 -7.32
CA TRP A 74 -22.31 -10.21 -6.10
C TRP A 74 -23.39 -10.58 -5.11
N ASP A 75 -23.36 -11.84 -4.67
CA ASP A 75 -24.18 -12.29 -3.55
C ASP A 75 -23.55 -11.84 -2.21
N PRO A 76 -24.35 -11.52 -1.16
CA PRO A 76 -23.82 -11.11 0.13
C PRO A 76 -22.81 -12.08 0.75
N GLU A 77 -22.98 -13.40 0.57
CA GLU A 77 -22.01 -14.39 1.05
C GLU A 77 -20.66 -14.22 0.34
N GLU A 78 -20.69 -13.99 -0.97
CA GLU A 78 -19.48 -13.77 -1.76
C GLU A 78 -18.76 -12.46 -1.40
N ILE A 79 -19.51 -11.43 -1.00
CA ILE A 79 -18.94 -10.17 -0.50
C ILE A 79 -18.20 -10.44 0.81
N GLY A 80 -18.81 -11.19 1.74
CA GLY A 80 -18.18 -11.57 2.99
C GLY A 80 -16.91 -12.41 2.77
N VAL A 81 -16.96 -13.39 1.86
CA VAL A 81 -15.78 -14.18 1.47
C VAL A 81 -14.68 -13.28 0.92
N PHE A 82 -15.01 -12.33 0.06
CA PHE A 82 -14.03 -11.41 -0.50
C PHE A 82 -13.38 -10.50 0.55
N GLY A 83 -14.15 -9.98 1.50
CA GLY A 83 -13.62 -9.22 2.64
C GLY A 83 -12.63 -10.07 3.46
N ASN A 84 -13.02 -11.29 3.82
CA ASN A 84 -12.14 -12.22 4.52
C ASN A 84 -10.85 -12.54 3.73
N GLU A 85 -10.94 -12.71 2.41
CA GLU A 85 -9.76 -12.93 1.55
C GLU A 85 -8.86 -11.68 1.50
N MET A 86 -9.45 -10.47 1.49
CA MET A 86 -8.70 -9.20 1.55
C MET A 86 -7.97 -9.04 2.88
N GLU A 87 -8.64 -9.30 4.01
CA GLU A 87 -8.02 -9.29 5.34
C GLU A 87 -6.89 -10.32 5.44
N ALA A 88 -7.15 -11.56 5.01
CA ALA A 88 -6.14 -12.61 5.00
C ALA A 88 -4.94 -12.25 4.11
N TRP A 89 -5.18 -11.55 3.00
CA TRP A 89 -4.12 -11.06 2.12
C TRP A 89 -3.30 -9.94 2.77
N TRP A 90 -3.97 -8.99 3.44
CA TRP A 90 -3.29 -7.95 4.22
C TRP A 90 -2.42 -8.54 5.33
N ASN A 91 -3.00 -9.44 6.13
CA ASN A 91 -2.29 -10.09 7.22
C ASN A 91 -1.07 -10.86 6.72
N GLN A 92 -1.13 -11.49 5.55
CA GLN A 92 0.04 -12.14 4.93
C GLN A 92 1.11 -11.15 4.45
N ALA A 93 0.70 -9.95 4.05
CA ALA A 93 1.62 -8.90 3.60
C ALA A 93 2.30 -8.18 4.77
N GLN A 94 1.66 -8.14 5.95
CA GLN A 94 2.27 -7.66 7.18
C GLN A 94 3.49 -8.51 7.54
N LEU A 95 4.53 -7.84 8.05
CA LEU A 95 5.75 -8.53 8.49
C LEU A 95 5.42 -9.44 9.69
N LYS A 96 6.08 -10.60 9.77
CA LYS A 96 5.81 -11.62 10.80
C LYS A 96 5.84 -11.09 12.25
N TRP A 97 6.58 -10.02 12.53
CA TRP A 97 6.61 -9.40 13.86
C TRP A 97 5.29 -8.67 14.20
N GLN A 98 4.58 -8.09 13.22
CA GLN A 98 3.23 -7.52 13.44
C GLN A 98 2.19 -8.61 13.71
N GLN A 99 2.28 -9.76 13.03
CA GLN A 99 1.37 -10.90 13.26
C GLN A 99 1.46 -11.49 14.68
N THR A 100 2.56 -11.22 15.39
CA THR A 100 2.82 -11.79 16.73
C THR A 100 2.67 -10.74 17.85
N ALA A 101 2.63 -9.44 17.52
CA ALA A 101 2.53 -8.36 18.48
C ALA A 101 1.05 -8.06 18.76
N LYS A 102 0.56 -8.55 19.90
CA LYS A 102 -0.85 -8.38 20.33
C LYS A 102 -1.24 -6.92 20.64
N GLU A 103 -0.25 -6.04 20.82
CA GLU A 103 -0.39 -4.59 21.00
C GLU A 103 0.84 -3.93 20.36
N LEU A 104 0.65 -3.19 19.26
CA LEU A 104 1.73 -2.47 18.61
C LEU A 104 1.97 -1.14 19.32
N LEU A 105 3.16 -1.00 19.94
CA LEU A 105 3.68 0.29 20.38
C LEU A 105 4.22 1.04 19.14
N GLY A 106 3.87 2.31 18.99
CA GLY A 106 4.09 3.13 17.77
C GLY A 106 5.50 3.12 17.19
N ASP A 107 6.52 2.84 18.00
CA ASP A 107 7.93 2.75 17.56
C ASP A 107 8.23 1.50 16.71
N GLN A 108 7.38 0.47 16.71
CA GLN A 108 7.61 -0.77 15.96
C GLN A 108 7.21 -0.65 14.49
N TYR A 109 6.33 0.28 14.12
CA TYR A 109 6.01 0.58 12.72
C TYR A 109 7.23 1.08 11.92
N SER A 110 8.34 1.44 12.59
CA SER A 110 9.63 1.81 12.00
C SER A 110 10.29 0.74 11.12
N SER A 111 9.80 -0.51 11.11
CA SER A 111 10.54 -1.59 10.48
C SER A 111 10.27 -1.73 8.98
N ASP A 112 11.22 -2.40 8.34
CA ASP A 112 11.49 -2.45 6.91
C ASP A 112 10.26 -2.67 6.01
N LEU A 113 9.70 -1.59 5.45
CA LEU A 113 8.64 -1.64 4.42
C LEU A 113 9.10 -2.27 3.08
N SER A 114 10.27 -2.92 3.02
CA SER A 114 10.83 -3.55 1.81
C SER A 114 9.89 -4.53 1.12
N THR A 115 8.96 -5.16 1.86
CA THR A 115 7.91 -6.02 1.29
C THR A 115 6.88 -5.25 0.48
N PHE A 116 6.67 -3.97 0.79
CA PHE A 116 5.78 -3.04 0.08
C PHE A 116 6.50 -2.26 -1.04
N ARG A 117 7.83 -2.29 -1.10
CA ARG A 117 8.67 -1.44 -1.97
C ARG A 117 8.63 -1.71 -3.48
N LYS A 118 7.70 -2.52 -3.98
CA LYS A 118 7.55 -2.62 -5.44
C LYS A 118 6.60 -1.53 -5.95
N GLY A 119 7.17 -0.52 -6.61
CA GLY A 119 6.35 0.40 -7.37
C GLY A 119 5.71 -0.23 -8.60
N GLY A 120 4.53 0.24 -8.95
CA GLY A 120 3.80 -0.14 -10.16
C GLY A 120 2.53 -0.97 -9.91
N TRP A 121 1.93 -1.44 -11.00
CA TRP A 121 0.62 -2.13 -11.04
C TRP A 121 0.58 -3.53 -10.41
N SER A 122 1.66 -3.95 -9.75
CA SER A 122 1.74 -5.25 -9.05
C SER A 122 2.24 -5.08 -7.61
N GLY A 123 2.22 -3.84 -7.12
CA GLY A 123 2.56 -3.46 -5.76
C GLY A 123 1.34 -3.30 -4.88
N ILE A 124 1.48 -2.46 -3.86
CA ILE A 124 0.42 -2.07 -2.93
C ILE A 124 -0.78 -1.42 -3.65
N SER A 125 -0.60 -0.79 -4.82
CA SER A 125 -1.69 -0.23 -5.64
C SER A 125 -2.76 -1.27 -6.00
N THR A 126 -2.36 -2.52 -6.28
CA THR A 126 -3.31 -3.63 -6.51
C THR A 126 -4.16 -3.91 -5.27
N PHE A 127 -3.55 -3.81 -4.09
CA PHE A 127 -4.25 -3.99 -2.82
C PHE A 127 -5.25 -2.85 -2.58
N LEU A 128 -4.84 -1.61 -2.84
CA LEU A 128 -5.71 -0.42 -2.73
C LEU A 128 -6.92 -0.51 -3.66
N PHE A 129 -6.75 -1.01 -4.89
CA PHE A 129 -7.89 -1.30 -5.77
C PHE A 129 -8.84 -2.36 -5.20
N GLY A 130 -8.30 -3.39 -4.54
CA GLY A 130 -9.10 -4.37 -3.81
C GLY A 130 -9.90 -3.75 -2.66
N LEU A 131 -9.29 -2.83 -1.91
CA LEU A 131 -9.98 -2.07 -0.86
C LEU A 131 -11.07 -1.17 -1.43
N GLN A 132 -10.81 -0.46 -2.52
CA GLN A 132 -11.83 0.34 -3.20
C GLN A 132 -13.03 -0.54 -3.61
N LEU A 133 -12.76 -1.69 -4.23
CA LEU A 133 -13.80 -2.65 -4.60
C LEU A 133 -14.58 -3.14 -3.38
N TRP A 134 -13.88 -3.51 -2.31
CA TRP A 134 -14.51 -3.97 -1.07
C TRP A 134 -15.40 -2.87 -0.45
N ARG A 135 -14.94 -1.61 -0.43
CA ARG A 135 -15.73 -0.50 0.10
C ARG A 135 -17.01 -0.27 -0.68
N VAL A 136 -16.96 -0.39 -2.01
CA VAL A 136 -18.16 -0.29 -2.86
C VAL A 136 -19.13 -1.44 -2.60
N LEU A 137 -18.61 -2.63 -2.32
CA LEU A 137 -19.42 -3.82 -2.02
C LEU A 137 -20.02 -3.79 -0.61
N GLN A 138 -19.29 -3.23 0.36
CA GLN A 138 -19.64 -3.25 1.77
C GLN A 138 -19.26 -1.91 2.44
N PRO A 139 -20.11 -0.87 2.30
CA PRO A 139 -19.81 0.48 2.77
C PRO A 139 -19.66 0.61 4.29
N ASP A 140 -20.22 -0.30 5.07
CA ASP A 140 -20.21 -0.24 6.54
C ASP A 140 -19.23 -1.25 7.16
N SER A 141 -18.20 -1.65 6.41
CA SER A 141 -17.18 -2.58 6.91
C SER A 141 -16.21 -1.90 7.88
N ASP A 142 -16.27 -2.29 9.16
CA ASP A 142 -15.30 -1.87 10.18
C ASP A 142 -13.89 -2.39 9.87
N ALA A 143 -13.78 -3.66 9.46
CA ALA A 143 -12.51 -4.30 9.09
C ALA A 143 -11.81 -3.57 7.92
N TRP A 144 -12.58 -3.04 6.97
CA TRP A 144 -12.04 -2.20 5.92
C TRP A 144 -11.40 -0.93 6.49
N THR A 145 -12.06 -0.28 7.45
CA THR A 145 -11.60 0.95 8.10
C THR A 145 -10.32 0.70 8.88
N GLU A 146 -10.25 -0.41 9.62
CA GLU A 146 -9.05 -0.83 10.36
C GLU A 146 -7.86 -1.06 9.42
N ILE A 147 -8.06 -1.72 8.28
CA ILE A 147 -7.00 -1.96 7.31
C ILE A 147 -6.53 -0.65 6.66
N VAL A 148 -7.44 0.26 6.31
CA VAL A 148 -7.08 1.58 5.77
C VAL A 148 -6.24 2.36 6.77
N HIS A 149 -6.64 2.34 8.05
CA HIS A 149 -5.88 2.97 9.12
C HIS A 149 -4.49 2.36 9.26
N ASP A 150 -4.39 1.03 9.30
CA ASP A 150 -3.12 0.32 9.47
C ASP A 150 -2.15 0.56 8.29
N ILE A 151 -2.65 0.58 7.05
CA ILE A 151 -1.87 0.96 5.87
C ILE A 151 -1.35 2.38 6.00
N THR A 152 -2.23 3.32 6.40
CA THR A 152 -1.86 4.73 6.56
C THR A 152 -0.75 4.87 7.59
N MET A 153 -0.87 4.19 8.73
CA MET A 153 0.15 4.15 9.77
C MET A 153 1.46 3.57 9.25
N CYS A 154 1.42 2.45 8.53
CA CYS A 154 2.60 1.84 7.91
C CYS A 154 3.30 2.79 6.93
N LEU A 155 2.56 3.52 6.10
CA LEU A 155 3.12 4.42 5.09
C LEU A 155 3.59 5.75 5.68
N SER A 156 3.00 6.21 6.78
CA SER A 156 3.37 7.46 7.47
C SER A 156 4.76 7.44 8.10
N VAL A 157 5.33 6.25 8.29
CA VAL A 157 6.69 6.07 8.80
C VAL A 157 7.70 6.51 7.74
N SER A 158 8.05 7.79 7.81
CA SER A 158 9.15 8.35 7.03
C SER A 158 10.44 7.54 7.27
N PRO A 159 11.28 7.32 6.23
CA PRO A 159 12.66 6.83 6.40
C PRO A 159 13.56 7.89 7.04
N LYS A 160 13.21 8.39 8.23
CA LYS A 160 14.04 9.27 9.07
C LYS A 160 15.07 8.41 9.82
N GLY A 161 16.06 7.91 9.09
CA GLY A 161 17.16 7.15 9.69
C GLY A 161 18.45 7.05 8.88
N ALA A 162 18.44 7.37 7.58
CA ALA A 162 19.61 7.16 6.72
C ALA A 162 20.47 8.42 6.47
N ARG A 163 20.09 9.59 6.99
CA ARG A 163 20.88 10.83 6.89
C ARG A 163 20.96 11.48 8.27
N SER A 164 22.02 11.13 9.00
CA SER A 164 22.65 11.88 10.10
C SER A 164 23.36 10.88 11.01
N ARG A 165 24.41 10.23 10.48
CA ARG A 165 25.42 9.58 11.32
C ARG A 165 26.79 9.90 10.72
N GLY A 166 27.47 10.88 11.33
CA GLY A 166 28.91 11.11 11.20
C GLY A 166 29.36 12.02 10.06
N LEU A 167 29.17 13.34 10.23
CA LEU A 167 30.08 14.35 9.67
C LEU A 167 30.52 15.24 10.84
N GLU A 168 31.10 14.61 11.86
CA GLU A 168 31.82 15.27 12.94
C GLU A 168 33.11 14.47 13.16
N ASP A 169 34.21 15.22 13.31
CA ASP A 169 35.61 14.82 13.53
C ASP A 169 36.48 14.44 12.31
N GLU A 170 37.09 15.48 11.70
CA GLU A 170 38.57 15.56 11.66
C GLU A 170 39.01 17.03 11.79
N GLU A 171 39.74 17.32 12.86
CA GLU A 171 40.43 18.60 13.13
C GLU A 171 41.45 18.94 12.04
N PRO A 172 41.67 20.24 11.73
CA PRO A 172 42.80 20.66 10.91
C PRO A 172 44.11 20.59 11.71
N VAL A 173 44.98 19.65 11.37
CA VAL A 173 46.37 19.61 11.84
C VAL A 173 47.09 20.90 11.45
N VAL A 174 47.39 21.71 12.48
CA VAL A 174 48.25 22.88 12.39
C VAL A 174 49.67 22.43 12.00
N ARG A 175 50.13 22.78 10.80
CA ARG A 175 51.57 22.78 10.47
C ARG A 175 52.15 24.12 10.91
N MET A 176 52.84 24.14 12.04
CA MET A 176 53.79 25.20 12.36
C MET A 176 55.08 24.99 11.54
N SER A 177 55.58 26.10 11.01
CA SER A 177 56.79 26.24 10.19
C SER A 177 58.07 25.93 10.97
#